data_AF-A0A2E5B9A8-F1
#
_entry.id   AF-A0A2E5B9A8-F1
#
_cell.length_a   1.000
_cell.length_b   1.000
_cell.length_c   1.000
_cell.angle_alpha   90.00
_cell.angle_beta   90.00
_cell.angle_gamma   90.00
#
_symmetry.space_group_name_H-M   'P 1'
#
loop_
_entity.id
_entity.type
_entity.pdbx_description
1 polymer ?
#
loop_
_entity_poly.entity_id
_entity_poly.type
_entity_poly.pdbx_seq_one_letter_code
_entity_poly.pdbx_strand_id
1 'polypeptide(L)'
;MTYMDPNSEELYTIIDRAIDEAMLNGRFLFNMKSYLTGNKWTRKQTKELIDSSSMVELTQVVDELSQYIARDKYMSEAYGNVPKPQARKIRKYFETVINDAKEYYEHRRPGRPKKSAK
;
A
#
# COMPACT_ATOMS: atom_id res chain seq x y z
N MET A 1 6.94 20.28 -16.17
CA MET A 1 6.01 20.28 -15.02
C MET A 1 4.95 19.22 -15.30
N THR A 2 5.17 17.98 -14.85
CA THR A 2 4.14 16.93 -14.93
C THR A 2 3.05 17.29 -13.91
N TYR A 3 1.86 17.63 -14.39
CA TYR A 3 0.70 17.77 -13.51
C TYR A 3 0.40 16.39 -12.91
N MET A 4 0.76 16.22 -11.64
CA MET A 4 0.25 15.10 -10.84
C MET A 4 -1.27 15.24 -10.77
N ASP A 5 -1.98 14.13 -11.02
CA ASP A 5 -3.43 14.07 -10.86
C ASP A 5 -3.76 14.38 -9.39
N PRO A 6 -4.59 15.38 -9.07
CA PRO A 6 -4.93 15.74 -7.69
C PRO A 6 -5.45 14.56 -6.86
N ASN A 7 -6.12 13.59 -7.50
CA ASN A 7 -6.58 12.37 -6.83
C ASN A 7 -5.44 11.45 -6.40
N SER A 8 -4.30 11.49 -7.10
CA SER A 8 -3.11 10.71 -6.75
C SER A 8 -2.40 11.29 -5.53
N GLU A 9 -2.25 12.62 -5.48
CA GLU A 9 -1.62 13.31 -4.35
C GLU A 9 -2.44 13.14 -3.05
N GLU A 10 -3.77 13.18 -3.17
CA GLU A 10 -4.67 12.89 -2.04
C GLU A 10 -4.45 11.46 -1.51
N LEU A 11 -4.40 10.46 -2.40
CA LEU A 11 -4.19 9.07 -1.98
C LEU A 11 -2.82 8.86 -1.33
N TYR A 12 -1.75 9.47 -1.85
CA TYR A 12 -0.42 9.39 -1.24
C TYR A 12 -0.45 9.96 0.18
N THR A 13 -1.07 11.13 0.37
CA THR A 13 -1.25 11.74 1.69
C THR A 13 -2.05 10.84 2.64
N ILE A 14 -3.09 10.15 2.14
CA ILE A 14 -3.86 9.19 2.94
C ILE A 14 -3.01 8.00 3.36
N ILE A 15 -2.16 7.47 2.47
CA ILE A 15 -1.26 6.35 2.76
C ILE A 15 -0.26 6.74 3.83
N ASP A 16 0.42 7.89 3.68
CA ASP A 16 1.42 8.36 4.65
C ASP A 16 0.78 8.53 6.04
N ARG A 17 -0.39 9.17 6.12
CA ARG A 17 -1.14 9.29 7.38
C ARG A 17 -1.59 7.95 7.95
N ALA A 18 -1.95 6.98 7.09
CA ALA A 18 -2.34 5.65 7.52
C ALA A 18 -1.14 4.86 8.07
N ILE A 19 0.07 5.09 7.55
CA ILE A 19 1.31 4.56 8.10
C ILE A 19 1.54 5.14 9.50
N ASP A 20 1.52 6.46 9.64
CA ASP A 20 1.71 7.15 10.92
C ASP A 20 0.71 6.68 11.98
N GLU A 21 -0.58 6.64 11.64
CA GLU A 21 -1.65 6.24 12.56
C GLU A 21 -1.55 4.76 12.98
N ALA A 22 -1.15 3.88 12.06
CA ALA A 22 -0.95 2.47 12.38
C ALA A 22 0.27 2.27 13.29
N MET A 23 1.36 3.01 13.05
CA MET A 23 2.61 2.89 13.81
C MET A 23 2.51 3.53 15.20
N LEU A 24 1.97 4.75 15.29
CA LEU A 24 1.90 5.52 16.54
C LEU A 24 0.72 5.09 17.42
N ASN A 25 -0.45 4.87 16.82
CA ASN A 25 -1.70 4.67 17.56
C ASN A 25 -2.28 3.25 17.40
N GLY A 26 -1.72 2.41 16.53
CA GLY A 26 -2.26 1.08 16.26
C GLY A 26 -3.64 1.10 15.58
N ARG A 27 -3.99 2.21 14.90
CA ARG A 27 -5.29 2.38 14.23
C ARG A 27 -5.19 2.09 12.73
N PHE A 28 -6.15 1.32 12.21
CA PHE A 28 -6.21 0.93 10.80
C PHE A 28 -7.38 1.64 10.13
N LEU A 29 -7.10 2.79 9.50
CA LEU A 29 -8.13 3.73 9.03
C LEU A 29 -8.44 3.63 7.54
N PHE A 30 -7.64 2.88 6.77
CA PHE A 30 -7.68 2.92 5.32
C PHE A 30 -7.92 1.53 4.69
N ASN A 31 -8.73 1.50 3.65
CA ASN A 31 -8.93 0.32 2.82
C ASN A 31 -8.70 0.67 1.35
N MET A 32 -7.63 0.14 0.79
CA MET A 32 -7.18 0.45 -0.58
C MET A 32 -8.21 0.00 -1.61
N LYS A 33 -8.73 -1.22 -1.52
CA LYS A 33 -9.70 -1.75 -2.48
C LYS A 33 -10.97 -0.91 -2.57
N SER A 34 -11.53 -0.52 -1.42
CA SER A 34 -12.71 0.34 -1.36
C SER A 34 -12.45 1.71 -1.97
N TYR A 35 -11.29 2.32 -1.70
CA TYR A 35 -10.92 3.62 -2.25
C TYR A 35 -10.75 3.58 -3.77
N LEU A 36 -9.95 2.64 -4.28
CA LEU A 36 -9.68 2.50 -5.73
C LEU A 36 -10.97 2.23 -6.51
N THR A 37 -11.85 1.37 -5.98
CA THR A 37 -13.12 1.03 -6.60
C THR A 37 -14.10 2.20 -6.58
N GLY A 38 -14.23 2.89 -5.44
CA GLY A 38 -15.12 4.04 -5.27
C GLY A 38 -14.75 5.21 -6.18
N ASN A 39 -13.46 5.47 -6.32
CA ASN A 39 -12.92 6.54 -7.18
C ASN A 39 -12.66 6.10 -8.63
N LYS A 40 -13.04 4.87 -9.00
CA LYS A 40 -12.94 4.30 -10.36
C LYS A 40 -11.54 4.38 -10.98
N TRP A 41 -10.49 4.24 -10.17
CA TRP A 41 -9.09 4.37 -10.58
C TRP A 41 -8.75 3.56 -11.83
N THR A 42 -8.07 4.18 -12.79
CA THR A 42 -7.63 3.50 -14.02
C THR A 42 -6.43 2.60 -13.76
N ARG A 43 -6.16 1.66 -14.67
CA ARG A 43 -4.96 0.81 -14.61
C ARG A 43 -3.67 1.64 -14.63
N LYS A 44 -3.65 2.73 -15.40
CA LYS A 44 -2.51 3.65 -15.48
C LYS A 44 -2.26 4.35 -14.13
N GLN A 45 -3.29 4.96 -13.55
CA GLN A 45 -3.18 5.58 -12.22
C GLN A 45 -2.77 4.57 -11.14
N THR A 46 -3.33 3.35 -11.19
CA THR A 46 -2.95 2.30 -10.22
C THR A 46 -1.48 1.89 -10.40
N LYS A 47 -0.96 1.88 -11.63
CA LYS A 47 0.46 1.61 -11.88
C LYS A 47 1.36 2.71 -11.32
N GLU A 48 0.99 3.97 -11.57
CA GLU A 48 1.70 5.13 -11.01
C GLU A 48 1.69 5.12 -9.47
N LEU A 49 0.56 4.73 -8.86
CA LEU A 49 0.46 4.50 -7.41
C LEU A 49 1.43 3.40 -6.94
N ILE A 50 1.42 2.23 -7.58
CA ILE A 50 2.30 1.11 -7.18
C ILE A 50 3.78 1.51 -7.26
N ASP A 51 4.14 2.37 -8.21
CA ASP A 51 5.51 2.86 -8.41
C ASP A 51 5.80 4.15 -7.62
N SER A 52 4.84 4.65 -6.82
CA SER A 52 4.98 5.88 -6.03
C SER A 52 5.87 5.70 -4.81
N SER A 53 6.46 6.81 -4.33
CA SER A 53 7.28 6.81 -3.12
C SER A 53 6.52 6.31 -1.89
N SER A 54 5.26 6.72 -1.68
CA SER A 54 4.45 6.27 -0.54
C SER A 54 4.21 4.76 -0.55
N MET A 55 4.02 4.16 -1.72
CA MET A 55 3.87 2.70 -1.83
C MET A 55 5.20 1.95 -1.65
N VAL A 56 6.31 2.54 -2.09
CA VAL A 56 7.66 2.01 -1.86
C VAL A 56 7.99 2.03 -0.36
N GLU A 57 7.74 3.15 0.31
CA GLU A 57 7.91 3.30 1.75
C GLU A 57 7.05 2.29 2.52
N LEU A 58 5.76 2.17 2.17
CA LEU A 58 4.87 1.17 2.76
C LEU A 58 5.43 -0.27 2.62
N THR A 59 6.03 -0.58 1.48
CA THR A 59 6.65 -1.90 1.23
C THR A 59 7.92 -2.08 2.08
N GLN A 60 8.76 -1.05 2.18
CA GLN A 60 9.96 -1.06 3.03
C GLN A 60 9.59 -1.27 4.51
N VAL A 61 8.57 -0.57 5.01
CA VAL A 61 8.09 -0.75 6.39
C VAL A 61 7.59 -2.18 6.62
N VAL A 62 6.93 -2.82 5.66
CA VAL A 62 6.54 -4.24 5.77
C VAL A 62 7.75 -5.17 5.89
N ASP A 63 8.79 -4.91 5.11
CA ASP A 63 10.03 -5.70 5.14
C ASP A 63 10.79 -5.51 6.45
N GLU A 64 10.89 -4.27 6.94
CA GLU A 64 11.50 -3.92 8.22
C GLU A 64 10.75 -4.55 9.40
N LEU A 65 9.42 -4.46 9.42
CA LEU A 65 8.59 -5.13 10.43
C LEU A 65 8.74 -6.65 10.37
N SER A 66 8.92 -7.24 9.18
CA SER A 66 9.19 -8.67 9.04
C SER A 66 10.52 -9.07 9.68
N GLN A 67 11.57 -8.29 9.43
CA GLN A 67 12.89 -8.47 10.03
C GLN A 67 12.85 -8.29 11.56
N TYR A 68 12.15 -7.26 12.04
CA TYR A 68 11.91 -7.03 13.48
C TYR A 68 11.23 -8.24 14.15
N ILE A 69 10.15 -8.75 13.53
CA ILE A 69 9.43 -9.92 14.03
C ILE A 69 10.36 -11.15 14.08
N ALA A 70 11.24 -11.30 13.09
CA ALA A 70 12.23 -12.37 12.99
C ALA A 70 13.43 -12.23 13.95
N ARG A 71 13.48 -11.17 14.77
CA ARG A 71 14.58 -10.88 15.73
C ARG A 71 15.88 -10.41 15.06
N ASP A 72 15.79 -9.72 13.92
CA ASP A 72 16.95 -9.01 13.39
C ASP A 72 17.46 -7.98 14.41
N LYS A 73 18.79 -7.86 14.56
CA LYS A 73 19.41 -7.05 15.61
C LYS A 73 19.13 -5.56 15.40
N TYR A 74 19.33 -5.05 14.19
CA TYR A 74 19.17 -3.62 13.88
C TYR A 74 17.69 -3.21 13.96
N MET A 75 16.81 -4.05 13.43
CA MET A 75 15.37 -3.76 13.48
C MET A 75 14.80 -3.91 14.88
N SER A 76 15.38 -4.75 15.74
CA SER A 76 15.01 -4.84 17.16
C SER A 76 15.36 -3.58 17.94
N GLU A 77 16.45 -2.91 17.57
CA GLU A 77 16.82 -1.61 18.15
C GLU A 77 15.89 -0.50 17.63
N ALA A 78 15.59 -0.48 16.33
CA ALA A 78 14.73 0.53 15.70
C ALA A 78 13.26 0.45 16.14
N TYR A 79 12.70 -0.75 16.22
CA TYR A 79 11.27 -0.99 16.49
C TYR A 79 11.00 -1.56 17.90
N GLY A 80 11.98 -1.51 18.80
CA GLY A 80 11.88 -2.09 20.14
C GLY A 80 10.72 -1.55 20.97
N ASN A 81 10.25 -0.33 20.68
CA ASN A 81 9.09 0.31 21.29
C ASN A 81 7.73 -0.28 20.85
N VAL A 82 7.66 -0.97 19.71
CA VAL A 82 6.42 -1.57 19.20
C VAL A 82 6.34 -3.05 19.62
N PRO A 83 5.38 -3.47 20.46
CA PRO A 83 5.25 -4.88 20.82
C PRO A 83 5.07 -5.79 19.60
N LYS A 84 5.74 -6.95 19.58
CA LYS A 84 5.67 -7.90 18.45
C LYS A 84 4.24 -8.29 18.03
N PRO A 85 3.27 -8.51 18.94
CA PRO A 85 1.89 -8.76 18.55
C PRO A 85 1.28 -7.59 17.76
N GLN A 86 1.62 -6.35 18.11
CA GLN A 86 1.19 -5.16 17.40
C GLN A 86 1.89 -5.04 16.04
N ALA A 87 3.21 -5.23 15.99
CA ALA A 87 3.97 -5.25 14.73
C ALA A 87 3.39 -6.25 13.71
N ARG A 88 2.98 -7.46 14.17
CA ARG A 88 2.31 -8.45 13.31
C ARG A 88 1.00 -7.94 12.73
N LYS A 89 0.19 -7.23 13.51
CA LYS A 89 -1.09 -6.65 13.06
C LYS A 89 -0.85 -5.54 12.04
N ILE A 90 0.08 -4.63 12.33
CA ILE A 90 0.45 -3.51 11.45
C ILE A 90 0.99 -4.04 10.12
N ARG A 91 1.95 -4.98 10.16
CA ARG A 91 2.50 -5.60 8.95
C ARG A 91 1.42 -6.22 8.08
N LYS A 92 0.52 -7.02 8.68
CA LYS A 92 -0.59 -7.66 7.96
C LYS A 92 -1.53 -6.62 7.31
N TYR A 93 -1.78 -5.51 8.00
CA TYR A 93 -2.59 -4.42 7.47
C TYR A 93 -1.92 -3.78 6.24
N PHE A 94 -0.64 -3.41 6.33
CA PHE A 94 0.11 -2.85 5.20
C PHE A 94 0.25 -3.82 4.03
N GLU A 95 0.51 -5.11 4.30
CA GLU A 95 0.48 -6.17 3.28
C GLU A 95 -0.86 -6.22 2.54
N THR A 96 -1.97 -6.07 3.26
CA THR A 96 -3.32 -6.04 2.67
C THR A 96 -3.50 -4.82 1.76
N VAL A 97 -3.08 -3.63 2.21
CA VAL A 97 -3.12 -2.39 1.42
C VAL A 97 -2.31 -2.55 0.11
N ILE A 98 -1.12 -3.13 0.20
CA ILE A 98 -0.26 -3.37 -0.98
C ILE A 98 -0.88 -4.38 -1.94
N ASN A 99 -1.39 -5.49 -1.41
CA ASN A 99 -1.99 -6.55 -2.21
C ASN A 99 -3.26 -6.07 -2.90
N ASP A 100 -4.11 -5.30 -2.22
CA ASP A 100 -5.30 -4.70 -2.79
C ASP A 100 -4.97 -3.83 -4.02
N ALA A 101 -3.91 -3.01 -3.95
CA ALA A 101 -3.48 -2.18 -5.09
C ALA A 101 -2.98 -3.04 -6.26
N LYS A 102 -2.17 -4.07 -5.97
CA LYS A 102 -1.64 -5.00 -6.99
C LYS A 102 -2.76 -5.80 -7.66
N GLU A 103 -3.66 -6.37 -6.86
CA GLU A 103 -4.83 -7.10 -7.35
C GLU A 103 -5.73 -6.20 -8.21
N TYR A 104 -6.00 -4.97 -7.75
CA TYR A 104 -6.82 -4.03 -8.51
C TYR A 104 -6.18 -3.68 -9.86
N TYR A 105 -4.86 -3.44 -9.89
CA TYR A 105 -4.11 -3.25 -11.13
C TYR A 105 -4.32 -4.45 -12.05
N GLU A 106 -4.06 -5.66 -11.57
CA GLU A 106 -4.15 -6.92 -12.31
C GLU A 106 -5.56 -7.20 -12.87
N HIS A 107 -6.61 -6.96 -12.08
CA HIS A 107 -8.00 -7.12 -12.52
C HIS A 107 -8.41 -6.12 -13.61
N ARG A 108 -7.79 -4.94 -13.66
CA ARG A 108 -8.04 -3.93 -14.71
C ARG A 108 -7.25 -4.14 -16.00
N ARG A 109 -6.60 -5.30 -16.20
CA ARG A 109 -5.99 -5.64 -17.50
C ARG A 109 -7.06 -5.54 -18.60
N PRO A 110 -6.88 -4.71 -19.64
CA PRO A 110 -7.81 -4.66 -20.76
C PRO A 110 -7.87 -6.07 -21.37
N GLY A 111 -9.07 -6.67 -21.37
CA GLY A 111 -9.26 -7.99 -21.96
C GLY A 111 -8.79 -8.00 -23.41
N ARG A 112 -8.22 -9.13 -23.86
CA ARG A 112 -7.88 -9.32 -25.28
C ARG A 112 -9.14 -9.00 -26.10
N PRO A 113 -9.10 -8.07 -27.08
CA PRO A 113 -10.21 -7.89 -27.99
C PRO A 113 -10.52 -9.26 -28.61
N LYS A 114 -11.75 -9.76 -28.44
CA LYS A 114 -12.18 -10.96 -29.17
C LYS A 114 -11.96 -10.62 -30.64
N LYS A 115 -11.12 -11.39 -31.34
CA LYS A 115 -11.03 -11.32 -32.80
C LYS A 115 -12.45 -11.52 -33.31
N SER A 116 -13.07 -10.48 -33.84
CA SER A 116 -14.26 -10.63 -34.67
C SER A 116 -13.81 -11.51 -35.83
N ALA A 117 -14.24 -12.77 -35.85
CA ALA A 117 -14.11 -13.60 -37.04
C ALA A 117 -14.87 -12.87 -38.16
N LYS A 118 -14.14 -12.49 -39.21
CA LYS A 118 -14.73 -12.11 -40.49
C LYS A 118 -15.11 -13.36 -41.24
#